data_AF-A0A922VCZ3-F1
#
_entry.id   AF-A0A922VCZ3-F1
#
_cell.length_a   1.000
_cell.length_b   1.000
_cell.length_c   1.000
_cell.angle_alpha   90.00
_cell.angle_beta   90.00
_cell.angle_gamma   90.00
#
_symmetry.space_group_name_H-M   'P 1'
#
loop_
_entity.id
_entity.type
_entity.pdbx_description
1 polymer ?
#
loop_
_entity_poly.entity_id
_entity_poly.type
_entity_poly.pdbx_seq_one_letter_code
_entity_poly.pdbx_strand_id
1 'polypeptide(L)' 'MKVDPIRGLKFGAANAILFPIVMSINNVLKGEPNETQPLIVGAIFAFIMFSLIFTFTTKFGSDMGD' A
#
# COMPACT_ATOMS: atom_id res chain seq x y z
N MET A 1 -14.53 18.03 -8.31
CA MET A 1 -13.38 17.14 -8.07
C MET A 1 -13.51 15.83 -8.84
N LYS A 2 -12.44 15.33 -9.46
CA LYS A 2 -12.41 14.02 -10.15
C LYS A 2 -11.56 13.03 -9.36
N VAL A 3 -12.06 11.81 -9.23
CA VAL A 3 -11.33 10.65 -8.70
C VAL A 3 -10.13 10.37 -9.63
N ASP A 4 -8.96 10.10 -9.07
CA ASP A 4 -7.74 9.78 -9.83
C ASP A 4 -7.29 8.33 -9.60
N PRO A 5 -7.86 7.36 -10.36
CA PRO A 5 -7.54 5.95 -10.19
C PRO A 5 -6.11 5.61 -10.66
N ILE A 6 -5.53 6.39 -11.57
CA ILE A 6 -4.16 6.16 -12.06
C ILE A 6 -3.16 6.45 -10.93
N ARG A 7 -3.38 7.54 -10.19
CA ARG A 7 -2.62 7.84 -8.98
C ARG A 7 -2.77 6.72 -7.95
N GLY A 8 -4.00 6.30 -7.67
CA GLY A 8 -4.28 5.16 -6.80
C GLY A 8 -3.44 3.94 -7.16
N LEU A 9 -3.56 3.45 -8.39
CA LEU A 9 -2.85 2.26 -8.86
C LEU A 9 -1.32 2.39 -8.76
N LYS A 10 -0.75 3.56 -9.07
CA LYS A 10 0.70 3.80 -8.93
C LYS A 10 1.17 3.65 -7.48
N PHE A 11 0.48 4.31 -6.55
CA PHE A 11 0.83 4.23 -5.13
C PHE A 11 0.51 2.87 -4.53
N GLY A 12 -0.59 2.23 -4.94
CA GLY A 12 -0.90 0.85 -4.58
C GLY A 12 0.20 -0.11 -5.00
N ALA A 13 0.62 -0.08 -6.26
CA ALA A 13 1.69 -0.94 -6.78
C ALA A 13 3.03 -0.71 -6.07
N ALA A 14 3.40 0.55 -5.81
CA ALA A 14 4.61 0.88 -5.06
C ALA A 14 4.59 0.27 -3.64
N ASN A 15 3.47 0.40 -2.92
CA ASN A 15 3.34 -0.15 -1.57
C ASN A 15 3.27 -1.68 -1.56
N ALA A 16 2.71 -2.30 -2.60
CA ALA A 16 2.69 -3.76 -2.74
C ALA A 16 4.09 -4.36 -2.88
N ILE A 17 5.01 -3.65 -3.55
CA ILE A 17 6.42 -4.06 -3.69
C ILE A 17 7.20 -3.80 -2.40
N LEU A 18 6.93 -2.67 -1.73
CA LEU A 18 7.63 -2.30 -0.50
C LEU A 18 7.24 -3.16 0.70
N PHE A 19 5.99 -3.62 0.78
CA PHE A 19 5.50 -4.45 1.89
C PHE A 19 6.37 -5.69 2.16
N PRO A 20 6.62 -6.59 1.17
CA PRO A 20 7.42 -7.77 1.41
C PRO A 20 8.87 -7.43 1.78
N ILE A 21 9.43 -6.35 1.22
CA ILE A 21 10.80 -5.89 1.55
C ILE A 21 10.88 -5.47 3.03
N VAL A 22 9.95 -4.62 3.49
CA VAL A 22 9.93 -4.12 4.87
C VAL A 22 9.64 -5.26 5.86
N MET A 23 8.68 -6.12 5.55
CA MET A 23 8.38 -7.29 6.39
C MET A 23 9.55 -8.27 6.45
N SER A 24 10.23 -8.53 5.33
CA SER A 24 11.41 -9.40 5.32
C SER A 24 12.55 -8.85 6.16
N ILE A 25 12.80 -7.54 6.11
CA ILE A 25 13.78 -6.87 6.99
C ILE A 25 13.35 -6.98 8.46
N ASN A 26 12.07 -6.72 8.76
CA ASN A 26 11.54 -6.80 10.12
C ASN A 26 11.66 -8.20 10.73
N ASN A 27 11.33 -9.24 9.96
CA ASN A 27 11.44 -10.62 10.40
C ASN A 27 12.90 -11.02 10.66
N VAL A 28 13.83 -10.57 9.81
CA VAL A 28 15.27 -10.75 10.04
C VAL A 28 15.72 -10.10 11.35
N LEU A 29 15.27 -8.87 11.64
CA LEU A 29 15.60 -8.19 12.89
C LEU A 29 15.00 -8.86 14.13
N LYS A 30 13.88 -9.57 13.98
CA LYS A 30 13.21 -10.32 15.06
C LYS A 30 13.68 -11.76 15.20
N GLY A 31 14.49 -12.26 14.26
CA GLY A 31 14.84 -13.68 14.17
C GLY A 31 13.65 -14.58 13.81
N GLU A 32 12.60 -14.02 13.22
CA GLU A 32 11.40 -14.75 12.78
C GLU A 32 11.59 -15.29 11.35
N PRO A 33 11.01 -16.45 11.03
CA PRO A 33 11.08 -17.01 9.68
C PRO A 33 10.31 -16.13 8.68
N ASN A 34 10.88 -15.98 7.48
CA ASN A 34 10.20 -15.32 6.37
C ASN A 34 9.27 -16.28 5.65
N GLU A 35 8.02 -16.34 6.12
CA GLU A 35 6.97 -17.11 5.45
C GLU A 35 6.48 -16.38 4.19
N THR A 36 6.53 -17.06 3.05
CA THR A 36 6.14 -16.48 1.76
C THR A 36 4.64 -16.16 1.68
N GLN A 37 3.78 -16.96 2.32
CA GLN A 37 2.32 -16.78 2.27
C GLN A 37 1.86 -15.45 2.90
N PRO A 38 2.25 -15.11 4.15
CA PRO A 38 1.94 -13.82 4.76
C PRO A 38 2.46 -12.61 3.96
N LEU A 39 3.64 -12.74 3.34
CA LEU A 39 4.23 -11.68 2.51
C LEU A 39 3.38 -11.41 1.26
N ILE A 40 2.92 -12.45 0.58
CA ILE A 40 2.03 -12.33 -0.59
C ILE A 40 0.69 -11.72 -0.19
N VAL A 41 0.06 -12.23 0.87
CA VAL A 41 -1.23 -11.73 1.35
C VAL A 41 -1.14 -10.24 1.73
N GLY A 42 -0.10 -9.86 2.46
CA GLY A 42 0.10 -8.47 2.85
C GLY A 42 0.47 -7.56 1.67
N ALA A 43 1.18 -8.06 0.65
CA ALA A 43 1.44 -7.31 -0.59
C ALA A 43 0.14 -7.00 -1.35
N ILE A 44 -0.77 -7.98 -1.47
CA ILE A 44 -2.10 -7.80 -2.08
C ILE A 44 -2.91 -6.80 -1.27
N PHE A 45 -2.91 -6.92 0.05
CA PHE A 45 -3.64 -6.01 0.93
C PHE A 45 -3.12 -4.57 0.83
N ALA A 46 -1.78 -4.38 0.84
CA ALA A 46 -1.15 -3.09 0.63
C ALA A 46 -1.52 -2.50 -0.74
N PHE A 47 -1.51 -3.31 -1.81
CA PHE A 47 -1.95 -2.87 -3.13
C PHE A 47 -3.35 -2.26 -3.09
N ILE A 48 -4.32 -3.01 -2.56
CA ILE A 48 -5.73 -2.61 -2.54
C ILE A 48 -5.93 -1.37 -1.66
N MET A 49 -5.42 -1.39 -0.43
CA MET A 49 -5.62 -0.30 0.53
C MET A 49 -5.04 1.02 0.02
N PHE A 50 -3.77 1.01 -0.40
CA PHE A 50 -3.13 2.23 -0.89
C PHE A 50 -3.71 2.68 -2.23
N SER A 51 -4.17 1.76 -3.09
CA SER A 51 -4.90 2.12 -4.31
C SER A 51 -6.15 2.92 -3.97
N LEU A 52 -6.98 2.45 -3.04
CA LEU A 52 -8.20 3.15 -2.65
C LEU A 52 -7.90 4.48 -1.96
N ILE A 53 -6.98 4.50 -0.98
CA ILE A 53 -6.60 5.72 -0.25
C ILE A 53 -6.15 6.81 -1.22
N PHE A 54 -5.24 6.50 -2.15
CA PHE A 54 -4.71 7.50 -3.08
C PHE A 54 -5.65 7.84 -4.24
N THR A 55 -6.63 6.97 -4.53
CA THR A 55 -7.74 7.26 -5.45
C THR A 55 -8.69 8.30 -4.85
N PHE A 56 -8.96 8.23 -3.54
CA PHE A 56 -9.95 9.08 -2.86
C PHE A 56 -9.37 10.29 -2.12
N THR A 57 -8.09 10.30 -1.77
CA THR A 57 -7.47 11.44 -1.04
C THR A 57 -7.45 12.75 -1.84
N THR A 58 -7.49 12.71 -3.17
CA THR A 58 -7.70 13.92 -3.99
C THR A 58 -9.10 14.51 -3.81
N LYS A 59 -10.09 13.69 -3.44
CA LYS A 59 -11.43 14.14 -3.07
C LYS A 59 -11.41 14.78 -1.68
N PHE A 60 -10.85 14.09 -0.69
CA PHE A 60 -10.85 14.61 0.69
C PHE A 60 -9.92 15.80 0.93
N GLY A 61 -8.76 15.86 0.27
CA GLY A 61 -7.81 16.97 0.44
C GLY A 61 -8.28 18.30 -0.16
N SER A 62 -9.23 18.26 -1.11
CA SER A 62 -9.88 19.46 -1.63
C SER A 62 -11.22 19.76 -0.95
N ASP A 63 -11.91 18.76 -0.38
CA ASP A 63 -13.09 18.98 0.48
C ASP A 63 -12.75 19.54 1.88
N MET A 64 -11.50 19.38 2.36
CA MET A 64 -11.02 19.96 3.63
C MET A 64 -10.27 21.29 3.46
N GLY A 65 -10.00 21.70 2.21
CA GLY A 65 -9.27 22.92 1.86
C GLY A 65 -10.15 24.04 1.29
N ASP A 66 -11.39 23.73 0.91
CA ASP A 66 -12.51 24.68 0.73
C ASP A 66 -13.34 24.73 2.02
#